data_AF-A0A961P5E5-F1
#
_entry.id   AF-A0A961P5E5-F1
#
_cell.length_a   1.000
_cell.length_b   1.000
_cell.length_c   1.000
_cell.angle_alpha   90.00
_cell.angle_beta   90.00
_cell.angle_gamma   90.00
#
_symmetry.space_group_name_H-M   'P 1'
#
loop_
_entity.id
_entity.type
_entity.pdbx_description
1 polymer ?
#
loop_
_entity_poly.entity_id
_entity_poly.type
_entity_poly.pdbx_seq_one_letter_code
_entity_poly.pdbx_strand_id
1 'polypeptide(L)' 'GPEGGFSDAERARLKALAFARTLSLGPRILRADTAAVAALVLWQSKVGDWV' A
#
# COMPACT_ATOMS: atom_id res chain seq x y z
N GLY A 1 -0.69 6.40 2.75
CA GLY A 1 0.19 7.26 3.58
C GLY A 1 -0.13 8.71 3.28
N PRO A 2 0.54 9.67 3.94
CA PRO A 2 0.44 11.08 3.56
C PRO A 2 0.99 11.31 2.15
N GLU A 3 0.66 12.44 1.53
CA GLU A 3 1.09 12.77 0.15
C GLU A 3 2.63 12.83 0.01
N GLY A 4 3.34 13.22 1.07
CA GLY A 4 4.82 13.19 1.11
C GLY A 4 5.44 11.79 1.26
N GLY A 5 4.60 10.75 1.36
CA GLY A 5 5.05 9.40 1.66
C GLY A 5 5.56 9.24 3.10
N PHE A 6 6.10 8.06 3.39
CA PHE A 6 6.73 7.78 4.68
C PHE A 6 8.15 8.32 4.73
N SER A 7 8.60 8.77 5.90
CA SER A 7 10.01 9.02 6.19
C SER A 7 10.80 7.70 6.25
N ASP A 8 12.12 7.78 6.23
CA ASP A 8 12.97 6.56 6.35
C ASP A 8 12.80 5.86 7.70
N ALA A 9 12.60 6.62 8.77
CA ALA A 9 12.33 6.06 10.10
C ALA A 9 11.00 5.29 10.14
N GLU A 10 9.94 5.85 9.54
CA GLU A 10 8.64 5.17 9.44
C GLU A 10 8.73 3.92 8.55
N ARG A 11 9.44 4.01 7.42
CA ARG A 11 9.70 2.85 6.55
C ARG A 11 10.44 1.74 7.29
N ALA A 12 11.46 2.07 8.06
CA ALA A 12 12.22 1.10 8.87
C ALA A 12 11.31 0.45 9.93
N ARG A 13 10.50 1.25 10.64
CA ARG A 13 9.54 0.74 11.62
C ARG A 13 8.53 -0.22 10.99
N LEU A 14 7.95 0.12 9.83
CA LEU A 14 6.99 -0.74 9.14
C LEU A 14 7.63 -2.04 8.66
N LYS A 15 8.87 -1.99 8.15
CA LYS A 15 9.63 -3.18 7.74
C LYS A 15 9.97 -4.11 8.89
N ALA A 16 10.07 -3.60 10.11
CA ALA A 16 10.35 -4.41 11.30
C ALA A 16 9.12 -5.19 11.83
N LEU A 17 7.91 -4.85 11.37
CA LEU A 17 6.70 -5.55 11.77
C LEU A 17 6.56 -6.86 10.98
N ALA A 18 6.64 -8.01 11.67
CA ALA A 18 6.59 -9.34 11.04
C ALA A 18 5.29 -9.61 10.24
N PHE A 19 4.21 -8.89 10.56
CA PHE A 19 2.91 -9.01 9.90
C PHE A 19 2.69 -7.98 8.77
N ALA A 20 3.64 -7.06 8.54
CA ALA A 20 3.54 -6.06 7.48
C ALA A 20 4.34 -6.48 6.25
N ARG A 21 3.83 -6.17 5.06
CA ARG A 21 4.52 -6.37 3.79
C ARG A 21 4.41 -5.14 2.91
N THR A 22 5.48 -4.81 2.21
CA THR A 22 5.50 -3.74 1.20
C THR A 22 5.09 -4.29 -0.16
N LEU A 23 4.33 -3.52 -0.93
CA LEU A 23 3.94 -3.84 -2.31
C LEU A 23 4.09 -2.61 -3.21
N SER A 24 4.19 -2.85 -4.51
CA SER A 24 4.20 -1.81 -5.56
C SER A 24 2.96 -1.93 -6.43
N LEU A 25 2.32 -0.81 -6.77
CA LEU A 25 1.13 -0.75 -7.63
C LEU A 25 1.51 -0.38 -9.07
N GLY A 26 2.30 -1.25 -9.70
CA GLY A 26 2.86 -1.00 -11.03
C GLY A 26 3.99 0.04 -11.03
N PRO A 27 4.41 0.52 -12.22
CA PRO A 27 5.62 1.34 -12.38
C PRO A 27 5.43 2.85 -12.14
N ARG A 28 4.18 3.32 -11.94
CA ARG A 28 3.86 4.75 -11.79
C ARG A 28 3.61 5.09 -10.33
N ILE A 29 4.09 6.26 -9.91
CA ILE A 29 3.75 6.80 -8.59
C ILE A 29 2.30 7.26 -8.62
N LEU A 30 1.50 6.68 -7.72
CA LEU A 30 0.10 7.05 -7.55
C LEU A 30 -0.02 8.04 -6.39
N ARG A 31 -0.90 9.03 -6.53
CA ARG A 31 -1.34 9.85 -5.40
C ARG A 31 -2.02 8.99 -4.34
N ALA A 32 -2.02 9.44 -3.09
CA ALA A 32 -2.46 8.65 -1.96
C ALA A 32 -3.91 8.12 -2.10
N ASP A 33 -4.82 8.96 -2.62
CA ASP A 33 -6.22 8.62 -2.89
C ASP A 33 -6.37 7.49 -3.93
N THR A 34 -5.65 7.60 -5.04
CA THR A 34 -5.66 6.65 -6.15
C THR A 34 -5.03 5.32 -5.73
N ALA A 35 -3.92 5.38 -4.99
CA ALA A 35 -3.24 4.20 -4.46
C ALA A 35 -4.14 3.42 -3.49
N ALA A 36 -4.90 4.11 -2.64
CA ALA A 36 -5.81 3.49 -1.69
C ALA A 36 -6.94 2.71 -2.41
N VAL A 37 -7.60 3.34 -3.38
CA VAL A 37 -8.67 2.67 -4.15
C VAL A 37 -8.10 1.49 -4.95
N ALA A 38 -6.97 1.67 -5.64
CA ALA A 38 -6.35 0.59 -6.41
C ALA A 38 -5.93 -0.60 -5.51
N ALA A 39 -5.36 -0.34 -4.34
CA ALA A 39 -4.99 -1.39 -3.39
C ALA A 39 -6.21 -2.16 -2.88
N LEU A 40 -7.30 -1.47 -2.53
CA LEU A 40 -8.54 -2.10 -2.05
C LEU A 40 -9.21 -2.95 -3.14
N VAL A 41 -9.28 -2.45 -4.37
CA VAL A 41 -9.81 -3.20 -5.52
C VAL A 41 -9.04 -4.50 -5.73
N LEU A 42 -7.70 -4.43 -5.75
CA LEU A 42 -6.85 -5.61 -5.93
C LEU A 42 -6.97 -6.59 -4.76
N TRP A 43 -7.06 -6.08 -3.53
CA TRP A 43 -7.24 -6.91 -2.35
C TRP A 43 -8.57 -7.65 -2.40
N GLN A 44 -9.67 -6.92 -2.62
CA GLN A 44 -11.02 -7.50 -2.67
C GLN A 44 -11.15 -8.53 -3.79
N SER A 45 -10.57 -8.26 -4.97
CA SER A 45 -10.56 -9.19 -6.10
C SER A 45 -9.78 -10.49 -5.87
N LYS A 46 -8.81 -10.51 -4.96
CA LYS A 46 -7.93 -11.67 -4.75
C LYS A 46 -8.22 -12.47 -3.50
N VAL A 47 -8.57 -11.78 -2.42
CA VAL A 47 -8.69 -12.39 -1.08
C VAL A 47 -9.89 -11.87 -0.30
N GLY A 48 -10.72 -11.04 -0.92
CA GLY A 48 -11.90 -10.49 -0.28
C GLY A 48 -13.20 -11.05 -0.86
N ASP A 49 -14.24 -10.22 -0.89
CA ASP A 49 -15.63 -10.62 -1.15
C ASP A 49 -16.18 -10.14 -2.49
N TRP A 50 -15.33 -9.61 -3.37
CA TRP A 50 -15.74 -9.18 -4.70
C TRP A 50 -15.78 -10.36 -5.68
N VAL A 51 -16.94 -10.56 -6.28
CA VAL A 51 -17.24 -11.60 -7.30
C VAL A 51 -17.01 -11.05 -8.70
#